data_AF-A0A848RJ64-F1
#
_entry.id   AF-A0A848RJ64-F1
#
_cell.length_a   1.000
_cell.length_b   1.000
_cell.length_c   1.000
_cell.angle_alpha   90.00
_cell.angle_beta   90.00
_cell.angle_gamma   90.00
#
_symmetry.space_group_name_H-M   'P 1'
#
loop_
_entity.id
_entity.type
_entity.pdbx_description
1 polymer ?
#
loop_
_entity_poly.entity_id
_entity_poly.type
_entity_poly.pdbx_seq_one_letter_code
_entity_poly.pdbx_strand_id
1 'polypeptide(L)'
;MDRVTEYAKLVVEGKILKGQTEISCCKRHLDDLKRKDFEYIWDVELSERAINIANELTILEGMEPTKLKTRGFQNFIIGSLHGWRKKRSKKLRFREAYVQMGRQNGKSFLSGTEINNRATFSGYQKGKIYCAATKQDQANIVWDEVEKFILADEELAELYRIRRHERTITSKITGTEIKSVGRDTKSADGFRSIE
;
A
#
# COMPACT_ATOMS: atom_id res chain seq x y z
N MET A 1 15.06 16.39 1.85
CA MET A 1 14.22 15.87 2.94
C MET A 1 13.19 14.95 2.30
N ASP A 2 12.92 13.78 2.86
CA ASP A 2 11.97 12.82 2.27
C ASP A 2 10.50 13.26 2.48
N ARG A 3 9.60 12.76 1.63
CA ARG A 3 8.18 13.20 1.59
C ARG A 3 7.43 12.90 2.87
N VAL A 4 7.79 11.82 3.58
CA VAL A 4 7.14 11.43 4.85
C VAL A 4 7.56 12.37 5.96
N THR A 5 8.86 12.61 6.11
CA THR A 5 9.39 13.51 7.13
C THR A 5 8.91 14.95 6.90
N GLU A 6 8.87 15.40 5.65
CA GLU A 6 8.35 16.73 5.30
C GLU A 6 6.88 16.87 5.70
N TYR A 7 6.03 15.93 5.30
CA TYR A 7 4.61 15.94 5.67
C TYR A 7 4.43 15.92 7.19
N ALA A 8 5.18 15.08 7.89
CA ALA A 8 5.10 14.96 9.34
C ALA A 8 5.43 16.28 10.05
N LYS A 9 6.45 17.02 9.57
CA LYS A 9 6.79 18.35 10.10
C LYS A 9 5.65 19.34 9.88
N LEU A 10 5.13 19.43 8.66
CA LEU A 10 4.05 20.36 8.34
C LEU A 10 2.79 20.12 9.19
N VAL A 11 2.46 18.85 9.45
CA VAL A 11 1.32 18.49 10.31
C VAL A 11 1.59 18.84 11.78
N VAL A 12 2.77 18.50 12.32
CA VAL A 12 3.09 18.77 13.74
C VAL A 12 3.25 20.27 14.02
N GLU A 13 3.73 21.05 13.04
CA GLU A 13 3.82 22.51 13.10
C GLU A 13 2.46 23.21 12.94
N GLY A 14 1.39 22.48 12.64
CA GLY A 14 0.05 23.05 12.42
C GLY A 14 -0.14 23.74 11.07
N LYS A 15 0.82 23.63 10.14
CA LYS A 15 0.71 24.17 8.77
C LYS A 15 -0.31 23.39 7.93
N ILE A 16 -0.54 22.12 8.25
CA ILE A 16 -1.61 21.30 7.69
C ILE A 16 -2.53 20.91 8.84
N LEU A 17 -3.74 21.47 8.88
CA LEU A 17 -4.72 21.19 9.93
C LEU A 17 -5.18 19.73 9.83
N LYS A 18 -4.91 18.93 10.86
CA LYS A 18 -5.29 17.51 10.95
C LYS A 18 -5.83 17.16 12.33
N GLY A 19 -6.52 16.01 12.39
CA GLY A 19 -7.01 15.46 13.65
C GLY A 19 -5.88 14.95 14.55
N GLN A 20 -6.16 14.82 15.85
CA GLN A 20 -5.18 14.45 16.86
C GLN A 20 -4.47 13.12 16.56
N THR A 21 -5.18 12.14 16.00
CA THR A 21 -4.61 10.82 15.67
C THR A 21 -3.52 10.91 14.61
N GLU A 22 -3.73 11.72 13.56
CA GLU A 22 -2.75 11.93 12.50
C GLU A 22 -1.56 12.74 12.99
N ILE A 23 -1.80 13.79 13.80
CA ILE A 23 -0.73 14.57 14.45
C ILE A 23 0.13 13.64 15.31
N SER A 24 -0.49 12.78 16.13
CA SER A 24 0.24 11.82 16.98
C SER A 24 1.08 10.82 16.16
N CYS A 25 0.58 10.34 15.01
CA CYS A 25 1.36 9.49 14.12
C CYS A 25 2.56 10.23 13.50
N CYS A 26 2.38 11.47 13.05
CA CYS A 26 3.44 12.31 12.51
C CYS A 26 4.50 12.61 13.58
N LYS A 27 4.07 12.97 14.79
CA LYS A 27 4.95 13.21 15.94
C LYS A 27 5.75 11.95 16.29
N ARG A 28 5.10 10.78 16.35
CA ARG A 28 5.79 9.50 16.58
C ARG A 28 6.90 9.27 15.55
N HIS A 29 6.64 9.51 14.27
CA HIS A 29 7.66 9.38 13.23
C HIS A 29 8.86 10.31 13.50
N LEU A 30 8.61 11.59 13.76
CA LEU A 30 9.67 12.58 14.05
C LEU A 30 10.45 12.29 15.33
N ASP A 31 9.77 11.77 16.36
CA ASP A 31 10.41 11.41 17.62
C ASP A 31 11.24 10.13 17.47
N ASP A 32 10.73 9.12 16.75
CA ASP A 32 11.46 7.89 16.48
C ASP A 32 12.73 8.13 15.65
N LEU A 33 12.73 9.11 14.74
CA LEU A 33 13.94 9.53 14.00
C LEU A 33 15.08 10.01 14.93
N LYS A 34 14.75 10.53 16.12
CA LYS A 34 15.74 11.05 17.08
C LYS A 34 16.27 9.98 18.03
N ARG A 35 15.65 8.80 18.06
CA ARG A 35 15.99 7.73 19.01
C ARG A 35 17.27 7.01 18.57
N LYS A 36 18.30 7.07 19.41
CA LYS A 36 19.58 6.38 19.18
C LYS A 36 19.46 4.86 19.47
N ASP A 37 18.87 4.52 20.62
CA ASP A 37 18.67 3.13 21.07
C ASP A 37 17.31 2.59 20.64
N PHE A 38 17.10 2.55 19.32
CA PHE A 38 15.89 2.01 18.72
C PHE A 38 16.17 0.77 17.85
N GLU A 39 15.29 -0.23 17.89
CA GLU A 39 15.43 -1.47 17.10
C GLU A 39 15.21 -1.22 15.60
N TYR A 40 14.53 -0.12 15.25
CA TYR A 40 14.16 0.23 13.89
C TYR A 40 15.00 1.41 13.38
N ILE A 41 15.20 1.45 12.07
CA ILE A 41 15.77 2.57 11.33
C ILE A 41 14.77 3.07 10.30
N TRP A 42 14.92 4.35 9.97
CA TRP A 42 14.22 4.97 8.85
C TRP A 42 15.06 4.81 7.58
N ASP A 43 14.58 3.97 6.69
CA ASP A 43 15.15 3.74 5.38
C ASP A 43 14.44 4.63 4.36
N VAL A 44 15.06 5.78 4.08
CA VAL A 44 14.52 6.78 3.16
C VAL A 44 14.34 6.21 1.75
N GLU A 45 15.27 5.37 1.30
CA GLU A 45 15.23 4.79 -0.03
C GLU A 45 14.03 3.86 -0.20
N LEU A 46 13.77 2.98 0.77
CA LEU A 46 12.58 2.11 0.73
C LEU A 46 11.27 2.91 0.81
N SER A 47 11.23 3.96 1.63
CA SER A 47 10.08 4.85 1.72
C SER A 47 9.79 5.52 0.37
N GLU A 48 10.78 6.20 -0.20
CA GLU A 48 10.63 6.95 -1.45
C GLU A 48 10.38 6.02 -2.64
N ARG A 49 11.00 4.84 -2.68
CA ARG A 49 10.73 3.82 -3.71
C ARG A 49 9.27 3.38 -3.69
N ALA A 50 8.68 3.10 -2.53
CA ALA A 50 7.28 2.70 -2.44
C ALA A 50 6.34 3.82 -2.91
N ILE A 51 6.63 5.07 -2.56
CA ILE A 51 5.85 6.23 -3.02
C ILE A 51 6.03 6.45 -4.53
N ASN A 52 7.24 6.23 -5.08
CA ASN A 52 7.47 6.34 -6.52
C ASN A 52 6.70 5.28 -7.30
N ILE A 53 6.74 4.02 -6.87
CA ILE A 53 5.92 2.94 -7.47
C ILE A 53 4.44 3.35 -7.52
N ALA A 54 3.92 3.96 -6.45
CA ALA A 54 2.56 4.47 -6.45
C ALA A 54 2.33 5.51 -7.56
N ASN A 55 3.23 6.48 -7.69
CA ASN A 55 3.07 7.58 -8.65
C ASN A 55 3.36 7.17 -10.11
N GLU A 56 3.97 6.00 -10.34
CA GLU A 56 4.12 5.43 -11.68
C GLU A 56 2.83 4.78 -12.20
N LEU A 57 1.89 4.42 -11.31
CA LEU A 57 0.60 3.88 -11.72
C LEU A 57 -0.24 4.92 -12.46
N THR A 58 -0.98 4.47 -13.47
CA THR A 58 -1.85 5.32 -14.30
C THR A 58 -3.31 5.13 -13.90
N ILE A 59 -4.02 6.23 -13.66
CA ILE A 59 -5.47 6.27 -13.49
C ILE A 59 -6.10 6.39 -14.88
N LEU A 60 -7.02 5.48 -15.21
CA LEU A 60 -7.76 5.49 -16.49
C LEU A 60 -9.07 6.26 -16.39
N GLU A 61 -9.63 6.41 -15.19
CA GLU A 61 -10.84 7.18 -14.96
C GLU A 61 -10.63 8.67 -15.19
N GLY A 62 -11.48 9.28 -16.01
CA GLY A 62 -11.46 10.72 -16.28
C GLY A 62 -11.64 11.01 -17.76
N MET A 63 -11.27 12.23 -18.16
CA MET A 63 -11.26 12.65 -19.56
C MET A 63 -10.07 12.06 -20.32
N GLU A 64 -8.95 11.86 -19.62
CA GLU A 64 -7.69 11.36 -20.18
C GLU A 64 -6.94 10.55 -19.11
N PRO A 65 -6.14 9.54 -19.51
CA PRO A 65 -5.27 8.82 -18.58
C PRO A 65 -4.29 9.76 -17.88
N THR A 66 -4.18 9.65 -16.57
CA THR A 66 -3.27 10.50 -15.77
C THR A 66 -2.46 9.69 -14.79
N LYS A 67 -1.19 10.07 -14.56
CA LYS A 67 -0.37 9.45 -13.52
C LYS A 67 -0.97 9.72 -12.14
N LEU A 68 -1.01 8.69 -11.30
CA LEU A 68 -1.42 8.81 -9.91
C LEU A 68 -0.50 9.82 -9.23
N LYS A 69 -1.09 10.79 -8.52
CA LYS A 69 -0.35 11.75 -7.69
C LYS A 69 -0.77 11.58 -6.24
N THR A 70 0.12 11.00 -5.44
CA THR A 70 -0.11 10.79 -4.02
C THR A 70 -0.09 12.11 -3.25
N ARG A 71 -1.11 12.30 -2.41
CA ARG A 71 -1.22 13.44 -1.49
C ARG A 71 -0.32 13.24 -0.28
N GLY A 72 -0.04 14.33 0.45
CA GLY A 72 0.85 14.29 1.63
C GLY A 72 0.52 13.17 2.65
N PHE A 73 -0.75 12.99 3.01
CA PHE A 73 -1.14 11.91 3.92
C PHE A 73 -0.97 10.51 3.31
N GLN A 74 -1.14 10.36 1.99
CA GLN A 74 -0.91 9.09 1.30
C GLN A 74 0.59 8.77 1.26
N ASN A 75 1.44 9.78 0.99
CA ASN A 75 2.89 9.66 1.11
C ASN A 75 3.28 9.20 2.51
N PHE A 76 2.70 9.83 3.53
CA PHE A 76 2.97 9.49 4.92
C PHE A 76 2.59 8.05 5.26
N ILE A 77 1.43 7.57 4.81
CA ILE A 77 0.98 6.19 5.02
C ILE A 77 1.91 5.22 4.28
N ILE A 78 2.04 5.35 2.96
CA ILE A 78 2.83 4.44 2.10
C ILE A 78 4.28 4.42 2.61
N GLY A 79 4.93 5.57 2.69
CA GLY A 79 6.32 5.65 3.09
C GLY A 79 6.55 5.15 4.52
N SER A 80 5.63 5.39 5.47
CA SER A 80 5.77 4.83 6.82
C SER A 80 5.72 3.30 6.84
N LEU A 81 4.88 2.67 6.01
CA LEU A 81 4.75 1.21 5.94
C LEU A 81 6.02 0.54 5.39
N HIS A 82 6.73 1.19 4.48
CA HIS A 82 7.90 0.62 3.80
C HIS A 82 9.25 1.12 4.34
N GLY A 83 9.30 2.34 4.86
CA GLY A 83 10.54 2.99 5.29
C GLY A 83 10.99 2.58 6.70
N TRP A 84 10.09 2.23 7.61
CA TRP A 84 10.50 1.76 8.94
C TRP A 84 10.82 0.26 8.90
N ARG A 85 12.09 -0.10 9.14
CA ARG A 85 12.53 -1.51 9.20
C ARG A 85 13.51 -1.78 10.34
N LYS A 86 13.67 -3.04 10.75
CA LYS A 86 14.66 -3.44 11.77
C LYS A 86 16.09 -3.19 11.28
N LYS A 87 16.98 -2.69 12.14
CA LYS A 87 18.37 -2.32 11.76
C LYS A 87 19.13 -3.42 11.00
N ARG A 88 19.01 -4.66 11.49
CA ARG A 88 19.81 -5.81 11.02
C ARG A 88 19.04 -6.77 10.11
N SER A 89 17.86 -6.38 9.62
CA SER A 89 17.11 -7.23 8.68
C SER A 89 16.27 -6.38 7.71
N LYS A 90 15.66 -7.03 6.72
CA LYS A 90 14.69 -6.42 5.82
C LYS A 90 13.26 -6.44 6.38
N LYS A 91 13.06 -6.88 7.64
CA LYS A 91 11.73 -6.94 8.25
C LYS A 91 11.24 -5.54 8.58
N LEU A 92 10.05 -5.19 8.06
CA LEU A 92 9.37 -3.93 8.33
C LEU A 92 8.94 -3.86 9.81
N ARG A 93 8.88 -2.64 10.34
CA ARG A 93 8.37 -2.34 11.67
C ARG A 93 6.87 -2.60 11.75
N PHE A 94 6.14 -2.06 10.79
CA PHE A 94 4.69 -2.16 10.74
C PHE A 94 4.32 -3.38 9.90
N ARG A 95 3.94 -4.47 10.58
CA ARG A 95 3.36 -5.66 9.94
C ARG A 95 1.86 -5.50 9.70
N GLU A 96 1.22 -4.65 10.50
CA GLU A 96 -0.21 -4.36 10.45
C GLU A 96 -0.41 -2.85 10.46
N ALA A 97 -1.43 -2.40 9.73
CA ALA A 97 -1.79 -1.00 9.63
C ALA A 97 -3.30 -0.83 9.65
N TYR A 98 -3.78 0.03 10.53
CA TYR A 98 -5.16 0.48 10.55
C TYR A 98 -5.24 1.90 10.02
N VAL A 99 -5.95 2.08 8.91
CA VAL A 99 -6.06 3.38 8.23
C VAL A 99 -7.53 3.77 8.15
N GLN A 100 -7.92 4.80 8.89
CA GLN A 100 -9.26 5.38 8.85
C GLN A 100 -9.28 6.57 7.90
N MET A 101 -10.08 6.51 6.83
CA MET A 101 -10.20 7.60 5.86
C MET A 101 -11.66 7.86 5.47
N GLY A 102 -11.98 9.14 5.27
CA GLY A 102 -13.27 9.59 4.76
C GLY A 102 -13.60 9.03 3.38
N ARG A 103 -14.89 9.05 3.00
CA ARG A 103 -15.32 8.70 1.63
C ARG A 103 -14.62 9.60 0.60
N GLN A 104 -14.47 9.12 -0.64
CA GLN A 104 -13.86 9.86 -1.75
C GLN A 104 -12.40 10.34 -1.54
N ASN A 105 -11.68 9.79 -0.57
CA ASN A 105 -10.26 10.10 -0.31
C ASN A 105 -9.30 9.05 -0.89
N GLY A 106 -9.70 8.36 -1.96
CA GLY A 106 -8.84 7.41 -2.67
C GLY A 106 -8.41 6.17 -1.87
N LYS A 107 -9.33 5.61 -1.06
CA LYS A 107 -9.06 4.38 -0.29
C LYS A 107 -8.69 3.20 -1.19
N SER A 108 -9.48 2.97 -2.24
CA SER A 108 -9.25 1.87 -3.18
C SER A 108 -7.94 2.06 -3.94
N PHE A 109 -7.62 3.29 -4.38
CA PHE A 109 -6.33 3.60 -5.01
C PHE A 109 -5.14 3.30 -4.11
N LEU A 110 -5.21 3.68 -2.82
CA LEU A 110 -4.17 3.38 -1.84
C LEU A 110 -3.98 1.86 -1.67
N SER A 111 -5.07 1.11 -1.52
CA SER A 111 -5.01 -0.35 -1.43
C SER A 111 -4.47 -0.97 -2.71
N GLY A 112 -4.92 -0.53 -3.88
CA GLY A 112 -4.48 -1.04 -5.17
C GLY A 112 -2.98 -0.84 -5.40
N THR A 113 -2.48 0.34 -5.03
CA THR A 113 -1.05 0.66 -5.02
C THR A 113 -0.25 -0.31 -4.13
N GLU A 114 -0.67 -0.49 -2.88
CA GLU A 114 0.01 -1.37 -1.93
C GLU A 114 0.00 -2.83 -2.40
N ILE A 115 -1.12 -3.28 -2.97
CA ILE A 115 -1.27 -4.63 -3.51
C ILE A 115 -0.32 -4.84 -4.69
N ASN A 116 -0.28 -3.91 -5.64
CA ASN A 116 0.60 -4.02 -6.81
C ASN A 116 2.09 -4.06 -6.40
N ASN A 117 2.48 -3.15 -5.50
CA ASN A 117 3.83 -3.14 -4.91
C ASN A 117 4.16 -4.47 -4.23
N ARG A 118 3.29 -4.96 -3.36
CA ARG A 118 3.53 -6.22 -2.62
C ARG A 118 3.55 -7.44 -3.51
N ALA A 119 2.70 -7.50 -4.53
CA ALA A 119 2.59 -8.66 -5.41
C ALA A 119 3.85 -8.90 -6.24
N THR A 120 4.44 -7.84 -6.79
CA THR A 120 5.55 -7.99 -7.77
C THR A 120 6.85 -7.33 -7.32
N PHE A 121 6.79 -6.10 -6.82
CA PHE A 121 7.98 -5.29 -6.59
C PHE A 121 8.67 -5.51 -5.22
N SER A 122 7.96 -6.13 -4.27
CA SER A 122 8.52 -6.47 -2.95
C SER A 122 9.56 -7.61 -2.98
N GLY A 123 9.54 -8.43 -4.03
CA GLY A 123 10.36 -9.64 -4.16
C GLY A 123 9.87 -10.83 -3.34
N TYR A 124 8.75 -10.73 -2.62
CA TYR A 124 8.17 -11.85 -1.88
C TYR A 124 7.57 -12.90 -2.83
N GLN A 125 8.05 -14.13 -2.73
CA GLN A 125 7.69 -15.23 -3.63
C GLN A 125 6.47 -16.00 -3.14
N LYS A 126 5.57 -16.37 -4.05
CA LYS A 126 4.38 -17.21 -3.83
C LYS A 126 3.48 -16.72 -2.70
N GLY A 127 3.37 -15.40 -2.56
CA GLY A 127 2.50 -14.76 -1.57
C GLY A 127 1.02 -14.92 -1.91
N LYS A 128 0.19 -14.60 -0.92
CA LYS A 128 -1.27 -14.48 -1.10
C LYS A 128 -1.73 -13.14 -0.54
N ILE A 129 -2.46 -12.40 -1.35
CA ILE A 129 -3.02 -11.10 -1.00
C ILE A 129 -4.53 -11.21 -1.14
N TYR A 130 -5.25 -10.90 -0.05
CA TYR A 130 -6.69 -10.97 -0.02
C TYR A 130 -7.30 -9.57 0.07
N CYS A 131 -8.13 -9.23 -0.91
CA CYS A 131 -9.05 -8.12 -0.80
C CYS A 131 -10.27 -8.63 -0.02
N ALA A 132 -10.30 -8.40 1.28
CA ALA A 132 -11.36 -8.91 2.16
C ALA A 132 -12.38 -7.82 2.52
N ALA A 133 -13.66 -8.15 2.46
CA ALA A 133 -14.74 -7.29 2.92
C ALA A 133 -15.94 -8.11 3.40
N THR A 134 -16.90 -7.45 4.08
CA THR A 134 -18.14 -8.12 4.51
C THR A 134 -18.91 -8.66 3.30
N LYS A 135 -19.11 -7.84 2.26
CA LYS A 135 -19.76 -8.25 1.02
C LYS A 135 -18.73 -8.51 -0.07
N GLN A 136 -18.93 -9.55 -0.88
CA GLN A 136 -18.05 -9.86 -2.01
C GLN A 136 -17.89 -8.65 -2.95
N ASP A 137 -18.96 -7.93 -3.25
CA ASP A 137 -18.91 -6.75 -4.13
C ASP A 137 -17.99 -5.65 -3.58
N GLN A 138 -17.89 -5.50 -2.26
CA GLN A 138 -16.97 -4.54 -1.65
C GLN A 138 -15.51 -4.97 -1.80
N ALA A 139 -15.23 -6.27 -1.70
CA ALA A 139 -13.92 -6.83 -1.97
C ALA A 139 -13.54 -6.70 -3.45
N ASN A 140 -14.52 -6.90 -4.35
CA ASN A 140 -14.33 -6.77 -5.79
C ASN A 140 -13.91 -5.36 -6.18
N ILE A 141 -14.39 -4.29 -5.52
CA ILE A 141 -13.97 -2.91 -5.80
C ILE A 141 -12.44 -2.75 -5.73
N VAL A 142 -11.80 -3.30 -4.71
CA VAL A 142 -10.33 -3.19 -4.55
C VAL A 142 -9.62 -4.07 -5.58
N TRP A 143 -10.17 -5.24 -5.89
CA TRP A 143 -9.62 -6.13 -6.90
C TRP A 143 -9.70 -5.53 -8.31
N ASP A 144 -10.84 -4.94 -8.67
CA ASP A 144 -11.06 -4.25 -9.94
C ASP A 144 -10.10 -3.05 -10.06
N GLU A 145 -9.84 -2.34 -8.96
CA GLU A 145 -8.86 -1.24 -8.93
C GLU A 145 -7.45 -1.73 -9.28
N VAL A 146 -7.04 -2.89 -8.75
CA VAL A 146 -5.74 -3.49 -9.08
C VAL A 146 -5.69 -3.91 -10.54
N GLU A 147 -6.77 -4.50 -11.06
CA GLU A 147 -6.87 -4.86 -12.48
C GLU A 147 -6.70 -3.62 -13.37
N LYS A 148 -7.39 -2.51 -13.06
CA LYS A 148 -7.29 -1.28 -13.84
C LYS A 148 -5.87 -0.73 -13.86
N PHE A 149 -5.20 -0.66 -12.71
CA PHE A 149 -3.81 -0.22 -12.65
C PHE A 149 -2.88 -1.08 -13.49
N ILE A 150 -3.10 -2.40 -13.50
CA ILE A 150 -2.30 -3.33 -14.30
C ILE A 150 -2.56 -3.12 -15.79
N LEU A 151 -3.82 -2.98 -16.21
CA LEU A 151 -4.19 -2.84 -17.62
C LEU A 151 -3.92 -1.44 -18.19
N ALA A 152 -3.66 -0.45 -17.33
CA ALA A 152 -3.32 0.90 -17.74
C ALA A 152 -1.90 1.05 -18.30
N ASP A 153 -1.08 0.01 -18.20
CA ASP A 153 0.32 -0.03 -18.62
C ASP A 153 0.60 -1.39 -19.26
N GLU A 154 0.98 -1.41 -20.54
CA GLU A 154 1.16 -2.65 -21.31
C GLU A 154 2.30 -3.51 -20.75
N GLU A 155 3.42 -2.89 -20.35
CA GLU A 155 4.55 -3.60 -19.75
C GLU A 155 4.17 -4.20 -18.40
N LEU A 156 3.40 -3.45 -17.59
CA LEU A 156 2.89 -3.96 -16.32
C LEU A 156 1.92 -5.12 -16.55
N ALA A 157 1.03 -5.03 -17.54
CA ALA A 157 0.07 -6.08 -17.87
C ALA A 157 0.76 -7.40 -18.25
N GLU A 158 1.90 -7.34 -18.94
CA GLU A 158 2.69 -8.53 -19.27
C GLU A 158 3.17 -9.29 -18.04
N LEU A 159 3.39 -8.61 -16.90
CA LEU A 159 3.84 -9.23 -15.66
C LEU A 159 2.75 -10.02 -14.94
N TYR A 160 1.49 -9.92 -15.36
CA TYR A 160 0.37 -10.54 -14.65
C TYR A 160 -0.47 -11.47 -15.52
N ARG A 161 -1.11 -12.43 -14.86
CA ARG A 161 -2.19 -13.25 -15.42
C ARG A 161 -3.48 -12.93 -14.67
N ILE A 162 -4.48 -12.41 -15.37
CA ILE A 162 -5.77 -12.02 -14.79
C ILE A 162 -6.83 -13.05 -15.14
N ARG A 163 -7.56 -13.55 -14.14
CA ARG A 163 -8.70 -14.48 -14.26
C ARG A 163 -9.93 -13.88 -13.60
N ARG A 164 -10.76 -13.18 -14.39
CA ARG A 164 -11.95 -12.45 -13.90
C ARG A 164 -13.00 -13.35 -13.25
N HIS A 165 -13.29 -14.51 -13.85
CA HIS A 165 -14.30 -15.44 -13.32
C HIS A 165 -13.97 -15.93 -11.90
N GLU A 166 -12.68 -16.22 -11.65
CA GLU A 166 -12.19 -16.66 -10.34
C GLU A 166 -11.87 -15.50 -9.37
N ARG A 167 -11.92 -14.26 -9.88
CA ARG A 167 -11.43 -13.05 -9.20
C ARG A 167 -10.02 -13.21 -8.67
N THR A 168 -9.12 -13.65 -9.55
CA THR A 168 -7.73 -13.94 -9.23
C THR A 168 -6.79 -13.22 -10.18
N ILE A 169 -5.78 -12.53 -9.64
CA ILE A 169 -4.65 -11.97 -10.40
C ILE A 169 -3.38 -12.65 -9.88
N THR A 170 -2.53 -13.14 -10.77
CA THR A 170 -1.28 -13.79 -10.40
C THR A 170 -0.10 -13.05 -11.02
N SER A 171 0.87 -12.64 -10.20
CA SER A 171 2.15 -12.12 -10.69
C SER A 171 2.95 -13.26 -11.31
N LYS A 172 3.37 -13.13 -12.57
CA LYS A 172 4.24 -14.10 -13.26
C LYS A 172 5.67 -14.06 -12.73
N ILE A 173 6.08 -12.95 -12.11
CA ILE A 173 7.43 -12.75 -11.57
C ILE A 173 7.62 -13.45 -10.23
N THR A 174 6.62 -13.33 -9.34
CA THR A 174 6.74 -13.86 -7.97
C THR A 174 5.86 -15.08 -7.71
N GLY A 175 4.89 -15.36 -8.60
CA GLY A 175 3.83 -16.34 -8.32
C GLY A 175 2.85 -15.90 -7.23
N THR A 176 2.89 -14.64 -6.80
CA THR A 176 1.96 -14.11 -5.79
C THR A 176 0.55 -13.99 -6.35
N GLU A 177 -0.43 -14.47 -5.59
CA GLU A 177 -1.84 -14.47 -5.96
C GLU A 177 -2.62 -13.37 -5.21
N ILE A 178 -3.41 -12.59 -5.93
CA ILE A 178 -4.33 -11.57 -5.40
C ILE A 178 -5.75 -12.06 -5.64
N LYS A 179 -6.56 -12.12 -4.58
CA LYS A 179 -7.92 -12.65 -4.63
C LYS A 179 -8.91 -11.82 -3.83
N SER A 180 -10.11 -11.59 -4.36
CA SER A 180 -11.21 -10.99 -3.60
C SER A 180 -11.99 -12.03 -2.81
N VAL A 181 -12.24 -11.78 -1.52
CA VAL A 181 -12.94 -12.71 -0.63
C VAL A 181 -13.98 -11.96 0.21
N GLY A 182 -15.22 -12.43 0.19
CA GLY A 182 -16.31 -11.98 1.05
C GLY A 182 -16.41 -12.79 2.35
N ARG A 183 -17.23 -12.34 3.30
CA ARG A 183 -17.42 -13.08 4.57
C ARG A 183 -17.96 -14.50 4.37
N ASP A 184 -18.87 -14.68 3.42
CA ASP A 184 -19.58 -15.96 3.23
C ASP A 184 -18.79 -16.98 2.40
N THR A 185 -17.55 -16.65 2.01
CA THR A 185 -16.70 -17.57 1.25
C THR A 185 -15.90 -18.45 2.23
N LYS A 186 -16.13 -19.78 2.19
CA LYS A 186 -15.39 -20.81 2.97
C LYS A 186 -13.86 -20.82 2.74
N SER A 187 -13.34 -19.92 1.92
CA SER A 187 -11.94 -19.89 1.50
C SER A 187 -10.99 -19.25 2.50
N ALA A 188 -11.45 -18.44 3.47
CA ALA A 188 -10.54 -17.67 4.35
C ALA A 188 -9.98 -18.47 5.55
N ASP A 189 -10.71 -19.48 6.05
CA ASP A 189 -10.41 -20.14 7.34
C ASP A 189 -9.20 -21.09 7.31
N GLY A 190 -8.57 -21.34 6.15
CA GLY A 190 -7.56 -22.38 5.97
C GLY A 190 -6.10 -21.94 5.83
N PHE A 191 -5.76 -20.64 6.01
CA PHE A 191 -4.43 -20.15 5.63
C PHE A 191 -3.43 -20.01 6.77
N ARG A 192 -2.21 -20.48 6.48
CA ARG A 192 -1.04 -20.45 7.37
C ARG A 192 -0.18 -19.23 7.05
N SER A 193 0.01 -18.34 8.02
CA SER A 193 1.09 -17.35 7.97
C SER A 193 2.43 -18.06 8.16
N ILE A 194 3.37 -17.87 7.23
CA ILE A 194 4.77 -18.28 7.42
C ILE A 194 5.52 -17.02 7.90
N GLU A 195 6.06 -17.07 9.12
CA GLU A 195 6.68 -15.94 9.85
C GLU A 195 7.99 -15.39 9.27
#